data_AF-A0A378JFU9-F1
#
_entry.id   AF-A0A378JFU9-F1
#
_cell.length_a   1.000
_cell.length_b   1.000
_cell.length_c   1.000
_cell.angle_alpha   90.00
_cell.angle_beta   90.00
_cell.angle_gamma   90.00
#
_symmetry.space_group_name_H-M   'P 1'
#
loop_
_entity.id
_entity.type
_entity.pdbx_description
1 polymer ?
#
loop_
_entity_poly.entity_id
_entity_poly.type
_entity_poly.pdbx_seq_one_letter_code
_entity_poly.pdbx_strand_id
1 'polypeptide(L)'
;MSDKFDEAIQEIALKHGVVLSKDDPILVLQTMNERLIEENRQAQVAMLAKFREEIEDIASQWKDDAKDKAEKVLNSALEGSKEVMARLLQETNSHFAQTIKITLSETLMETHTLAKQARKYNLSVLLYSTTILIGGCLFILFYF
;
A
#
# COMPACT_ATOMS: atom_id res chain seq x y z
N MET A 1 -57.32 -30.52 -2.71
CA MET A 1 -57.35 -30.66 -1.23
C MET A 1 -58.14 -31.88 -0.78
N SER A 2 -59.28 -32.24 -1.42
CA SER A 2 -60.02 -33.49 -1.10
C SER A 2 -59.18 -34.75 -1.30
N ASP A 3 -58.47 -34.87 -2.43
CA ASP A 3 -57.72 -36.10 -2.76
C ASP A 3 -56.69 -36.51 -1.72
N LYS A 4 -55.93 -35.57 -1.15
CA LYS A 4 -54.91 -35.90 -0.15
C LYS A 4 -55.52 -36.42 1.16
N PHE A 5 -56.68 -35.89 1.54
CA PHE A 5 -57.42 -36.36 2.72
C PHE A 5 -58.07 -37.71 2.47
N ASP A 6 -58.69 -37.88 1.30
CA ASP A 6 -59.33 -39.15 0.92
C ASP A 6 -58.27 -40.26 0.74
N GLU A 7 -57.08 -39.96 0.19
CA GLU A 7 -55.92 -40.87 0.14
C GLU A 7 -55.41 -41.24 1.53
N ALA A 8 -55.27 -40.26 2.45
CA ALA A 8 -54.81 -40.53 3.81
C ALA A 8 -55.80 -41.40 4.59
N ILE A 9 -57.11 -41.16 4.44
CA ILE A 9 -58.17 -41.99 5.05
C ILE A 9 -58.10 -43.42 4.49
N GLN A 10 -57.93 -43.57 3.18
CA GLN A 10 -57.80 -44.89 2.55
C GLN A 10 -56.53 -45.63 2.97
N GLU A 11 -55.40 -44.93 3.08
CA GLU A 11 -54.13 -45.49 3.55
C GLU A 11 -54.22 -45.97 5.00
N ILE A 12 -54.84 -45.17 5.88
CA ILE A 12 -55.03 -45.54 7.29
C ILE A 12 -55.94 -46.77 7.39
N ALA A 13 -57.02 -46.83 6.60
CA ALA A 13 -57.91 -47.99 6.56
C ALA A 13 -57.18 -49.27 6.10
N LEU A 14 -56.32 -49.17 5.07
CA LEU A 14 -55.56 -50.30 4.54
C LEU A 14 -54.45 -50.78 5.51
N LYS A 15 -53.73 -49.87 6.16
CA LYS A 15 -52.60 -50.22 7.06
C LYS A 15 -53.03 -50.61 8.46
N HIS A 16 -54.07 -49.98 8.98
CA HIS A 16 -54.45 -50.08 10.39
C HIS A 16 -55.82 -50.72 10.60
N GLY A 17 -56.59 -50.99 9.54
CA GLY A 17 -57.90 -51.63 9.61
C GLY A 17 -58.98 -50.77 10.27
N VAL A 18 -58.75 -49.46 10.40
CA VAL A 18 -59.66 -48.50 11.04
C VAL A 18 -60.31 -47.62 9.97
N VAL A 19 -61.64 -47.58 9.94
CA VAL A 19 -62.41 -46.73 9.03
C VAL A 19 -62.65 -45.39 9.71
N LEU A 20 -62.05 -44.32 9.17
CA LEU A 20 -62.24 -42.96 9.64
C LEU A 20 -63.37 -42.28 8.86
N SER A 21 -64.24 -41.55 9.57
CA SER A 21 -65.23 -40.65 8.96
C SER A 21 -64.63 -39.26 8.75
N LYS A 22 -65.20 -38.46 7.84
CA LYS A 22 -64.76 -37.06 7.63
C LYS A 22 -64.94 -36.18 8.88
N ASP A 23 -65.86 -36.56 9.77
CA ASP A 23 -66.11 -35.87 11.04
C ASP A 23 -65.27 -36.44 12.21
N ASP A 24 -64.33 -37.35 11.93
CA ASP A 24 -63.50 -37.95 12.97
C ASP A 24 -62.56 -36.89 13.60
N PRO A 25 -62.53 -36.74 14.94
CA PRO A 25 -61.64 -35.80 15.62
C PRO A 25 -60.16 -35.95 15.26
N ILE A 26 -59.71 -37.15 14.87
CA ILE A 26 -58.32 -37.38 14.42
C ILE A 26 -58.00 -36.58 13.14
N LEU A 27 -58.95 -36.43 12.22
CA LEU A 27 -58.75 -35.65 11.00
C LEU A 27 -58.71 -34.14 11.28
N VAL A 28 -59.41 -33.67 12.33
CA VAL A 28 -59.30 -32.29 12.81
C VAL A 28 -57.88 -32.03 13.32
N LEU A 29 -57.30 -32.97 14.10
CA LEU A 29 -55.90 -32.86 14.55
C LEU A 29 -54.92 -32.84 13.39
N GLN A 30 -55.12 -33.68 12.36
CA GLN A 30 -54.29 -33.66 11.16
C GLN A 30 -54.35 -32.30 10.46
N THR A 31 -55.55 -31.74 10.29
CA THR A 31 -55.75 -30.41 9.68
C THR A 31 -55.05 -29.31 10.49
N MET A 32 -55.18 -29.33 11.82
CA MET A 32 -54.51 -28.36 12.69
C MET A 32 -52.98 -28.52 12.64
N ASN A 33 -52.47 -29.75 12.56
CA ASN A 33 -51.05 -30.01 12.48
C ASN A 33 -50.47 -29.52 11.15
N GLU A 34 -51.14 -29.77 10.02
CA GLU A 34 -50.73 -29.23 8.71
C GLU A 34 -50.68 -27.69 8.73
N ARG A 35 -51.69 -27.05 9.32
CA ARG A 35 -51.72 -25.60 9.48
C ARG A 35 -50.58 -25.09 10.35
N LEU A 36 -50.29 -25.77 11.46
CA LEU A 36 -49.21 -25.41 12.37
C LEU A 36 -47.82 -25.58 11.73
N ILE A 37 -47.64 -26.63 10.90
CA ILE A 37 -46.41 -26.84 10.13
C ILE A 37 -46.24 -25.71 9.10
N GLU A 38 -47.30 -25.32 8.40
CA GLU A 38 -47.24 -24.24 7.41
C GLU A 38 -46.97 -22.88 8.07
N GLU A 39 -47.64 -22.58 9.19
CA GLU A 39 -47.39 -21.36 9.97
C GLU A 39 -45.94 -21.32 10.50
N ASN A 40 -45.41 -22.45 11.00
CA ASN A 40 -44.01 -22.56 11.41
C ASN A 40 -43.05 -22.35 10.22
N ARG A 41 -43.35 -22.92 9.06
CA ARG A 41 -42.54 -22.74 7.85
C ARG A 41 -42.49 -21.27 7.45
N GLN A 42 -43.63 -20.59 7.49
CA GLN A 42 -43.71 -19.15 7.18
C GLN A 42 -42.93 -18.32 8.21
N ALA A 43 -43.05 -18.62 9.50
CA ALA A 43 -42.30 -17.95 10.56
C ALA A 43 -40.78 -18.13 10.38
N GLN A 44 -40.33 -19.35 10.03
CA GLN A 44 -38.91 -19.62 9.76
C GLN A 44 -38.40 -18.85 8.54
N VAL A 45 -39.19 -18.78 7.45
CA VAL A 45 -38.82 -17.99 6.26
C VAL A 45 -38.71 -16.50 6.60
N ALA A 46 -39.64 -15.96 7.37
CA ALA A 46 -39.58 -14.56 7.81
C ALA A 46 -38.36 -14.29 8.70
N MET A 47 -38.03 -15.21 9.62
CA MET A 47 -36.83 -15.12 10.46
C MET A 47 -35.55 -15.15 9.63
N LEU A 48 -35.45 -16.05 8.64
CA LEU A 48 -34.29 -16.12 7.75
C LEU A 48 -34.14 -14.88 6.87
N ALA A 49 -35.26 -14.29 6.41
CA ALA A 49 -35.23 -13.04 5.66
C ALA A 49 -34.68 -11.89 6.51
N LYS A 50 -35.14 -11.76 7.76
CA LYS A 50 -34.63 -10.76 8.71
C LYS A 50 -33.15 -10.97 9.03
N PHE A 51 -32.74 -12.22 9.25
CA PHE A 51 -31.33 -12.54 9.50
C PHE A 51 -30.46 -12.17 8.30
N ARG A 52 -30.92 -12.42 7.08
CA ARG A 52 -30.21 -12.02 5.86
C ARG A 52 -30.07 -10.50 5.78
N GLU A 53 -31.12 -9.76 6.05
CA GLU A 53 -31.10 -8.28 6.07
C GLU A 53 -30.09 -7.75 7.10
N GLU A 54 -30.10 -8.28 8.32
CA GLU A 54 -29.13 -7.90 9.36
C GLU A 54 -27.68 -8.19 8.96
N ILE A 55 -27.44 -9.33 8.29
CA ILE A 55 -26.10 -9.66 7.77
C ILE A 55 -25.69 -8.73 6.64
N GLU A 56 -26.59 -8.37 5.72
CA GLU A 56 -26.29 -7.42 4.65
C GLU A 56 -25.95 -6.03 5.22
N ASP A 57 -26.67 -5.58 6.24
CA ASP A 57 -26.38 -4.32 6.96
C ASP A 57 -25.01 -4.36 7.65
N ILE A 58 -24.72 -5.40 8.43
CA ILE A 58 -23.42 -5.56 9.11
C ILE A 58 -22.29 -5.63 8.09
N ALA A 59 -22.48 -6.38 6.99
CA ALA A 59 -21.47 -6.51 5.95
C ALA A 59 -21.20 -5.16 5.25
N SER A 60 -22.23 -4.35 5.01
CA SER A 60 -22.05 -3.01 4.45
C SER A 60 -21.27 -2.11 5.41
N GLN A 61 -21.63 -2.10 6.70
CA GLN A 61 -20.91 -1.33 7.71
C GLN A 61 -19.45 -1.77 7.82
N TRP A 62 -19.20 -3.07 7.85
CA TRP A 62 -17.84 -3.63 7.88
C TRP A 62 -17.01 -3.23 6.66
N LYS A 63 -17.63 -3.19 5.47
CA LYS A 63 -16.95 -2.75 4.25
C LYS A 63 -16.48 -1.30 4.37
N ASP A 64 -17.35 -0.43 4.88
CA ASP A 64 -17.05 0.99 5.03
C ASP A 64 -16.00 1.21 6.14
N ASP A 65 -16.15 0.54 7.29
CA ASP A 65 -15.16 0.57 8.39
C ASP A 65 -13.78 0.06 7.96
N ALA A 66 -13.74 -1.03 7.19
CA ALA A 66 -12.49 -1.58 6.66
C ALA A 66 -11.82 -0.60 5.69
N LYS A 67 -12.60 0.07 4.85
CA LYS A 67 -12.10 1.10 3.94
C LYS A 67 -11.51 2.28 4.72
N ASP A 68 -12.24 2.84 5.67
CA ASP A 68 -11.79 3.97 6.49
C ASP A 68 -10.51 3.61 7.27
N LYS A 69 -10.44 2.39 7.82
CA LYS A 69 -9.25 1.91 8.51
C LYS A 69 -8.06 1.77 7.56
N ALA A 70 -8.27 1.23 6.36
CA ALA A 70 -7.23 1.10 5.35
C ALA A 70 -6.72 2.48 4.90
N GLU A 71 -7.61 3.43 4.65
CA GLU A 71 -7.26 4.81 4.28
C GLU A 71 -6.45 5.50 5.38
N LYS A 72 -6.86 5.33 6.65
CA LYS A 72 -6.13 5.90 7.79
C LYS A 72 -4.73 5.32 7.91
N VAL A 73 -4.58 3.99 7.82
CA VAL A 73 -3.28 3.33 7.90
C VAL A 73 -2.39 3.76 6.74
N LEU A 74 -2.93 3.79 5.53
CA LEU A 74 -2.21 4.24 4.34
C LEU A 74 -1.75 5.69 4.47
N ASN A 75 -2.60 6.59 4.97
CA ASN A 75 -2.25 7.99 5.14
C ASN A 75 -1.18 8.19 6.21
N SER A 76 -1.27 7.48 7.34
CA SER A 76 -0.20 7.49 8.36
C SER A 76 1.12 6.94 7.83
N ALA A 77 1.08 5.86 7.03
CA ALA A 77 2.28 5.31 6.40
C ALA A 77 2.88 6.28 5.38
N LEU A 78 2.04 6.96 4.59
CA LEU A 78 2.45 7.96 3.61
C LEU A 78 3.07 9.19 4.28
N GLU A 79 2.49 9.66 5.38
CA GLU A 79 3.02 10.76 6.19
C GLU A 79 4.40 10.40 6.78
N GLY A 80 4.52 9.21 7.37
CA GLY A 80 5.82 8.71 7.85
C GLY A 80 6.86 8.59 6.73
N SER A 81 6.45 8.11 5.54
CA SER A 81 7.34 8.03 4.37
C SER A 81 7.80 9.42 3.90
N LYS A 82 6.91 10.41 3.87
CA LYS A 82 7.25 11.80 3.54
C LYS A 82 8.24 12.39 4.54
N GLU A 83 8.04 12.14 5.83
CA GLU A 83 8.95 12.61 6.88
C GLU A 83 10.35 12.00 6.73
N VAL A 84 10.43 10.68 6.53
CA VAL A 84 11.70 9.99 6.28
C VAL A 84 12.39 10.53 5.03
N MET A 85 11.65 10.73 3.95
CA MET A 85 12.19 11.27 2.70
C MET A 85 12.70 12.70 2.89
N ALA A 86 11.98 13.55 3.63
CA ALA A 86 12.40 14.91 3.93
C ALA A 86 13.71 14.94 4.74
N ARG A 87 13.83 14.06 5.76
CA ARG A 87 15.05 13.91 6.56
C ARG A 87 16.22 13.43 5.70
N LEU A 88 16.02 12.39 4.89
CA LEU A 88 17.06 11.86 3.98
C LEU A 88 17.50 12.91 2.94
N LEU A 89 16.57 13.69 2.40
CA LEU A 89 16.89 14.77 1.47
C LEU A 89 17.72 15.86 2.14
N GLN A 90 17.34 16.27 3.35
CA GLN A 90 18.10 17.27 4.11
C GLN A 90 19.52 16.79 4.42
N GLU A 91 19.65 15.55 4.91
CA GLU A 91 20.94 14.93 5.21
C GLU A 91 21.81 14.81 3.95
N THR A 92 21.26 14.24 2.87
CA THR A 92 21.96 14.08 1.59
C THR A 92 22.38 15.42 1.01
N ASN A 93 21.53 16.44 1.04
CA ASN A 93 21.84 17.76 0.50
C ASN A 93 22.95 18.45 1.31
N SER A 94 22.93 18.32 2.64
CA SER A 94 24.01 18.85 3.49
C SER A 94 25.35 18.15 3.26
N HIS A 95 25.34 16.81 3.18
CA HIS A 95 26.53 16.03 2.87
C HIS A 95 27.06 16.40 1.48
N PHE A 96 26.19 16.48 0.48
CA PHE A 96 26.54 16.85 -0.88
C PHE A 96 27.14 18.26 -0.96
N ALA A 97 26.52 19.25 -0.29
CA ALA A 97 27.06 20.60 -0.21
C ALA A 97 28.44 20.65 0.46
N GLN A 98 28.68 19.82 1.48
CA GLN A 98 29.99 19.70 2.12
C GLN A 98 31.01 19.04 1.20
N THR A 99 30.66 17.93 0.53
CA THR A 99 31.53 17.26 -0.44
C THR A 99 31.91 18.19 -1.59
N ILE A 100 30.96 18.97 -2.12
CA ILE A 100 31.25 19.99 -3.15
C ILE A 100 32.23 21.03 -2.62
N LYS A 101 32.02 21.55 -1.40
CA LYS A 101 32.93 22.55 -0.83
C LYS A 101 34.35 22.00 -0.68
N ILE A 102 34.50 20.77 -0.21
CA ILE A 102 35.80 20.11 -0.04
C ILE A 102 36.47 19.94 -1.40
N THR A 103 35.81 19.26 -2.35
CA THR A 103 36.36 19.01 -3.69
C THR A 103 36.67 20.30 -4.45
N LEU A 104 35.85 21.34 -4.30
CA LEU A 104 36.12 22.66 -4.88
C LEU A 104 37.33 23.32 -4.22
N SER A 105 37.48 23.23 -2.90
CA SER A 105 38.64 23.79 -2.21
C SER A 105 39.94 23.06 -2.56
N GLU A 106 39.88 21.74 -2.73
CA GLU A 106 41.01 20.90 -3.16
C GLU A 106 41.45 21.28 -4.57
N THR A 107 40.51 21.35 -5.52
CA THR A 107 40.80 21.76 -6.90
C THR A 107 41.29 23.21 -7.00
N LEU A 108 40.75 24.13 -6.19
CA LEU A 108 41.27 25.51 -6.10
C LEU A 108 42.69 25.56 -5.52
N MET A 109 43.01 24.72 -4.54
CA MET A 109 44.36 24.61 -4.01
C MET A 109 45.33 24.03 -5.05
N GLU A 110 44.95 22.97 -5.76
CA GLU A 110 45.77 22.39 -6.83
C GLU A 110 46.04 23.37 -7.96
N THR A 111 45.03 24.10 -8.43
CA THR A 111 45.22 25.12 -9.47
C THR A 111 46.13 26.26 -8.98
N HIS A 112 46.00 26.69 -7.73
CA HIS A 112 46.86 27.72 -7.16
C HIS A 112 48.32 27.23 -7.01
N THR A 113 48.56 25.99 -6.59
CA THR A 113 49.92 25.43 -6.49
C THR A 113 50.56 25.26 -7.86
N LEU A 114 49.82 24.78 -8.86
CA LEU A 114 50.28 24.70 -10.25
C LEU A 114 50.61 26.09 -10.82
N ALA A 115 49.75 27.10 -10.59
CA ALA A 115 50.02 28.48 -11.01
C ALA A 115 51.28 29.05 -10.34
N LYS A 116 51.48 28.78 -9.04
CA LYS A 116 52.68 29.20 -8.31
C LYS A 116 53.94 28.49 -8.81
N GLN A 117 53.85 27.20 -9.13
CA GLN A 117 54.96 26.43 -9.68
C GLN A 117 55.32 26.91 -11.10
N ALA A 118 54.34 27.16 -11.96
CA ALA A 118 54.53 27.74 -13.28
C ALA A 118 55.20 29.12 -13.20
N ARG A 119 54.78 29.97 -12.24
CA ARG A 119 55.41 31.27 -12.00
C ARG A 119 56.87 31.15 -11.56
N LYS A 120 57.18 30.21 -10.65
CA LYS A 120 58.56 29.96 -10.22
C LYS A 120 59.44 29.44 -11.36
N TYR A 121 58.91 28.50 -12.15
CA TYR A 121 59.60 27.98 -13.32
C TYR A 121 59.88 29.08 -14.35
N ASN A 122 58.87 29.90 -14.68
CA ASN A 122 59.04 31.03 -15.59
C ASN A 122 60.08 32.03 -15.08
N LEU A 123 60.06 32.38 -13.79
CA LEU A 123 61.09 33.24 -13.18
C LEU A 123 62.50 32.65 -13.31
N SER A 124 62.64 31.34 -13.08
CA SER A 124 63.93 30.67 -13.22
C SER A 124 64.43 30.68 -14.68
N VAL A 125 63.54 30.46 -15.65
CA VAL A 125 63.85 30.51 -17.08
C VAL A 125 64.31 31.91 -17.49
N LEU A 126 63.64 32.97 -17.00
CA LEU A 126 64.05 34.35 -17.26
C LEU A 126 65.46 34.63 -16.74
N LEU A 127 65.80 34.18 -15.53
CA LEU A 127 67.15 34.36 -14.98
C LEU A 127 68.20 33.66 -15.84
N TYR A 128 67.98 32.40 -16.23
CA TYR A 128 68.91 31.68 -17.12
C TYR A 128 69.03 32.33 -18.50
N SER A 129 67.93 32.83 -19.07
CA SER A 129 67.97 33.55 -20.35
C SER A 129 68.79 34.83 -20.26
N THR A 130 68.63 35.61 -19.19
CA THR A 130 69.42 36.84 -18.99
C THR A 130 70.91 36.56 -18.80
N THR A 131 71.29 35.49 -18.09
CA THR A 131 72.72 35.15 -17.91
C THR A 131 73.35 34.67 -19.21
N ILE A 132 72.63 33.88 -20.02
CA ILE A 132 73.09 33.47 -21.36
C ILE A 132 73.26 34.69 -22.27
N LEU A 133 72.32 35.63 -22.25
CA LEU A 133 72.36 36.82 -23.11
C LEU A 133 73.51 37.76 -22.71
N ILE A 134 73.73 37.99 -21.41
CA ILE A 134 74.87 38.76 -20.90
C ILE A 134 76.20 38.07 -21.26
N GLY A 135 76.29 36.76 -21.07
CA GLY A 135 77.48 35.98 -21.43
C GLY A 135 77.78 36.02 -22.93
N GLY A 136 76.75 35.92 -23.77
CA GLY A 136 76.86 36.07 -25.23
C GLY A 136 77.33 37.46 -25.64
N CYS A 137 76.79 38.53 -25.03
CA CYS A 137 77.25 39.89 -25.26
C CYS A 137 78.72 40.10 -24.87
N LEU A 138 79.16 39.54 -23.73
CA LEU A 138 80.56 39.61 -23.31
C LEU A 138 81.49 38.83 -24.24
N PHE A 139 81.06 37.66 -24.73
CA PHE A 139 81.85 36.88 -25.69
C PHE A 139 82.04 37.62 -27.01
N ILE A 140 80.99 38.27 -27.53
CA ILE A 140 81.06 39.08 -28.74
C ILE A 140 82.00 40.28 -28.55
N LEU A 141 81.95 40.96 -27.40
CA LEU A 141 82.83 42.09 -27.07
C LEU A 141 84.31 41.70 -26.90
N PHE A 142 84.61 40.44 -26.59
CA PHE A 142 85.98 39.99 -26.38
C PHE A 142 86.63 39.44 -27.66
N TYR A 143 85.82 39.07 -28.66
CA TYR A 143 86.27 38.45 -29.91
C TYR A 143 86.24 39.42 -31.11
N PHE A 144 85.75 40.64 -30.92
CA PHE A 144 85.74 41.73 -31.91
C PHE A 144 86.56 42.91 -31.38
#